data_AF-A0A8S1SB33-F1
#
_entry.id   AF-A0A8S1SB33-F1
#
_cell.length_a   1.000
_cell.length_b   1.000
_cell.length_c   1.000
_cell.angle_alpha   90.00
_cell.angle_beta   90.00
_cell.angle_gamma   90.00
#
_symmetry.space_group_name_H-M   'P 1'
#
loop_
_entity.id
_entity.type
_entity.pdbx_description
1 polymer ?
#
loop_
_entity_poly.entity_id
_entity_poly.type
_entity_poly.pdbx_seq_one_letter_code
_entity_poly.pdbx_strand_id
1 'polypeptide(L)'
;MKTQLLLIAVISLSVNALTATTSCDCTELVQSADCKGGCTWSSADSTCSTKTLDCTTLTQDTCDIYTGCAWNETTSKCAAFTACADYTVTVASSCYAKDDTCVPGTAGADGKFPCQTGSITCSTFTNADDCNGRVPADNAVCWFKSNACSQVDVSKCSAITDTDLCTEQGCKWTSSCAAYTCADMTTAETCVVVLTDDQSGVNICAWDSTGSKCSDAADVSALTSSNCYDKTGGFYYWDGSACSECSGSSSNGYILAFIGFIAMIMF
;
A
#
# COMPACT_ATOMS: atom_id res chain seq x y z
N MET A 1 36.04 52.83 6.32
CA MET A 1 35.98 51.42 5.89
C MET A 1 34.51 51.05 5.75
N LYS A 2 34.02 50.82 4.52
CA LYS A 2 32.62 50.47 4.23
C LYS A 2 32.55 48.95 4.06
N THR A 3 31.96 48.26 5.03
CA THR A 3 31.72 46.81 4.97
C THR A 3 30.48 46.57 4.11
N GLN A 4 30.67 46.06 2.88
CA GLN A 4 29.56 45.64 2.03
C GLN A 4 29.03 44.29 2.55
N LEU A 5 27.77 44.29 2.99
CA LEU A 5 27.01 43.10 3.34
C LEU A 5 26.61 42.39 2.04
N LEU A 6 27.21 41.23 1.74
CA LEU A 6 26.80 40.40 0.61
C LEU A 6 25.55 39.61 1.04
N LEU A 7 24.37 40.04 0.59
CA LEU A 7 23.14 39.26 0.66
C LEU A 7 23.22 38.15 -0.40
N ILE A 8 23.58 36.94 0.03
CA ILE A 8 23.42 35.74 -0.79
C ILE A 8 21.93 35.38 -0.74
N ALA A 9 21.21 35.71 -1.79
CA ALA A 9 19.86 35.21 -2.02
C ALA A 9 19.96 33.70 -2.28
N VAL A 10 19.66 32.89 -1.27
CA VAL A 10 19.47 31.45 -1.44
C VAL A 10 18.18 31.27 -2.22
N ILE A 11 18.31 31.13 -3.55
CA ILE A 11 17.21 30.69 -4.40
C ILE A 11 16.97 29.23 -4.02
N SER A 12 15.99 29.00 -3.14
CA SER A 12 15.44 27.68 -2.88
C SER A 12 14.77 27.21 -4.17
N LEU A 13 15.53 26.54 -5.03
CA LEU A 13 14.99 25.74 -6.12
C LEU A 13 14.13 24.66 -5.46
N SER A 14 12.81 24.87 -5.44
CA SER A 14 11.87 23.83 -5.09
C SER A 14 11.95 22.77 -6.18
N VAL A 15 12.74 21.74 -5.92
CA VAL A 15 12.70 20.51 -6.72
C VAL A 15 11.31 19.94 -6.51
N ASN A 16 10.56 19.73 -7.60
CA ASN A 16 9.31 18.99 -7.48
C ASN A 16 9.67 17.58 -7.02
N ALA A 17 8.94 17.06 -6.03
CA ALA A 17 9.15 15.69 -5.57
C ALA A 17 8.95 14.71 -6.73
N LEU A 18 9.84 13.72 -6.84
CA LEU A 18 9.64 12.59 -7.74
C LEU A 18 8.54 11.70 -7.16
N THR A 19 7.38 11.69 -7.79
CA THR A 19 6.20 10.93 -7.35
C THR A 19 5.96 9.74 -8.27
N ALA A 20 5.63 8.58 -7.69
CA ALA A 20 5.17 7.39 -8.40
C ALA A 20 3.88 6.86 -7.78
N THR A 21 2.94 6.40 -8.62
CA THR A 21 1.61 5.96 -8.18
C THR A 21 1.38 4.46 -8.32
N THR A 22 2.29 3.77 -8.99
CA THR A 22 2.09 2.38 -9.37
C THR A 22 3.21 1.51 -8.81
N SER A 23 2.86 0.61 -7.89
CA SER A 23 3.78 -0.42 -7.40
C SER A 23 4.00 -1.50 -8.45
N CYS A 24 5.18 -2.12 -8.42
CA CYS A 24 5.52 -3.20 -9.32
C CYS A 24 4.66 -4.44 -9.12
N ASP A 25 4.16 -4.97 -10.22
CA ASP A 25 3.65 -6.32 -10.25
C ASP A 25 4.80 -7.33 -10.20
N CYS A 26 4.55 -8.50 -9.61
CA CYS A 26 5.54 -9.55 -9.56
C CYS A 26 6.07 -9.93 -10.96
N THR A 27 5.24 -9.84 -12.01
CA THR A 27 5.66 -10.16 -13.38
C THR A 27 6.61 -9.13 -14.01
N GLU A 28 6.69 -7.91 -13.48
CA GLU A 28 7.64 -6.88 -13.92
C GLU A 28 9.04 -7.13 -13.34
N LEU A 29 9.12 -7.89 -12.26
CA LEU A 29 10.37 -8.15 -11.54
C LEU A 29 11.18 -9.23 -12.25
N VAL A 30 12.12 -8.79 -13.08
CA VAL A 30 13.00 -9.66 -13.88
C VAL A 30 14.27 -10.12 -13.13
N GLN A 31 14.51 -9.60 -11.92
CA GLN A 31 15.64 -9.96 -11.08
C GLN A 31 15.17 -10.74 -9.84
N SER A 32 15.86 -11.84 -9.53
CA SER A 32 15.51 -12.67 -8.37
C SER A 32 15.63 -11.92 -7.03
N ALA A 33 16.53 -10.94 -6.94
CA ALA A 33 16.72 -10.11 -5.75
C ALA A 33 15.57 -9.12 -5.49
N ASP A 34 14.85 -8.73 -6.55
CA ASP A 34 13.70 -7.84 -6.46
C ASP A 34 12.41 -8.63 -6.19
N CYS A 35 12.37 -9.91 -6.58
CA CYS A 35 11.24 -10.81 -6.38
C CYS A 35 11.06 -11.24 -4.91
N LYS A 36 10.57 -10.32 -4.07
CA LYS A 36 10.37 -10.50 -2.63
C LYS A 36 8.98 -10.06 -2.18
N GLY A 37 8.72 -10.15 -0.88
CA GLY A 37 7.40 -9.82 -0.30
C GLY A 37 6.31 -10.79 -0.79
N GLY A 38 5.23 -10.24 -1.35
CA GLY A 38 4.10 -10.97 -1.95
C GLY A 38 4.43 -11.74 -3.23
N CYS A 39 5.69 -11.72 -3.69
CA CYS A 39 6.14 -12.43 -4.88
C CYS A 39 7.03 -13.64 -4.56
N THR A 40 7.11 -14.59 -5.49
CA THR A 40 7.97 -15.78 -5.46
C THR A 40 8.74 -15.94 -6.76
N TRP A 41 10.02 -16.30 -6.65
CA TRP A 41 10.89 -16.51 -7.80
C TRP A 41 10.92 -17.98 -8.23
N SER A 42 10.67 -18.26 -9.51
CA SER A 42 10.92 -19.56 -10.13
C SER A 42 12.32 -19.58 -10.73
N SER A 43 13.23 -20.36 -10.17
CA SER A 43 14.56 -20.58 -10.76
C SER A 43 14.53 -21.43 -12.03
N ALA A 44 13.48 -22.22 -12.23
CA ALA A 44 13.30 -23.04 -13.43
C ALA A 44 13.02 -22.17 -14.66
N ASP A 45 12.16 -21.16 -14.49
CA ASP A 45 11.70 -20.30 -15.59
C ASP A 45 12.37 -18.92 -15.59
N SER A 46 13.14 -18.60 -14.55
CA SER A 46 13.71 -17.27 -14.31
C SER A 46 12.64 -16.17 -14.32
N THR A 47 11.50 -16.46 -13.71
CA THR A 47 10.34 -15.55 -13.65
C THR A 47 9.92 -15.32 -12.21
N CYS A 48 9.45 -14.12 -11.94
CA CYS A 48 8.79 -13.77 -10.70
C CYS A 48 7.26 -13.81 -10.87
N SER A 49 6.55 -14.34 -9.88
CA SER A 49 5.09 -14.42 -9.89
C SER A 49 4.52 -14.15 -8.50
N THR A 50 3.22 -13.82 -8.43
CA THR A 50 2.54 -13.60 -7.15
C THR A 50 2.51 -14.88 -6.34
N LYS A 51 2.88 -14.79 -5.05
CA LYS A 51 2.69 -15.89 -4.11
C LYS A 51 1.21 -16.19 -4.02
N THR A 52 0.85 -17.41 -4.41
CA THR A 52 -0.49 -17.93 -4.17
C THR A 52 -0.51 -18.53 -2.77
N LEU A 53 -1.37 -18.02 -1.89
CA LEU A 53 -1.60 -18.63 -0.59
C LEU A 53 -2.32 -19.97 -0.79
N ASP A 54 -1.71 -21.06 -0.34
CA ASP A 54 -2.36 -22.36 -0.32
C ASP A 54 -3.25 -22.48 0.93
N CYS A 55 -4.52 -22.10 0.77
CA CYS A 55 -5.53 -22.18 1.82
C CYS A 55 -5.68 -23.60 2.38
N THR A 56 -5.36 -24.66 1.63
CA THR A 56 -5.61 -26.06 2.05
C THR A 56 -4.75 -26.51 3.24
N THR A 57 -3.71 -25.74 3.55
CA THR A 57 -2.80 -25.98 4.68
C THR A 57 -3.27 -25.35 5.99
N LEU A 58 -4.31 -24.50 5.95
CA LEU A 58 -4.77 -23.72 7.10
C LEU A 58 -5.75 -24.50 7.97
N THR A 59 -5.66 -24.29 9.30
CA THR A 59 -6.68 -24.70 10.26
C THR A 59 -7.92 -23.81 10.15
N GLN A 60 -9.06 -24.22 10.72
CA GLN A 60 -10.28 -23.41 10.69
C GLN A 60 -10.08 -21.99 11.26
N ASP A 61 -9.53 -21.88 12.46
CA ASP A 61 -9.31 -20.58 13.13
C ASP A 61 -8.44 -19.63 12.27
N THR A 62 -7.42 -20.19 11.62
CA THR A 62 -6.55 -19.43 10.73
C THR A 62 -7.29 -19.09 9.43
N CYS A 63 -7.98 -20.07 8.85
CA CYS A 63 -8.74 -19.90 7.63
C CYS A 63 -9.78 -18.78 7.76
N ASP A 64 -10.44 -18.66 8.91
CA ASP A 64 -11.51 -17.69 9.16
C ASP A 64 -11.02 -16.24 9.19
N ILE A 65 -9.75 -16.00 9.53
CA ILE A 65 -9.17 -14.65 9.60
C ILE A 65 -8.32 -14.25 8.39
N TYR A 66 -7.98 -15.19 7.50
CA TYR A 66 -7.21 -14.88 6.29
C TYR A 66 -8.11 -14.45 5.12
N THR A 67 -7.76 -13.33 4.49
CA THR A 67 -8.38 -12.84 3.25
C THR A 67 -8.13 -13.78 2.08
N GLY A 68 -9.13 -13.97 1.24
CA GLY A 68 -9.04 -14.87 0.09
C GLY A 68 -9.12 -16.38 0.42
N CYS A 69 -9.23 -16.76 1.71
CA CYS A 69 -9.47 -18.13 2.14
C CYS A 69 -10.75 -18.22 2.96
N ALA A 70 -11.47 -19.33 2.88
CA ALA A 70 -12.65 -19.56 3.70
C ALA A 70 -12.88 -21.05 4.03
N TRP A 71 -13.43 -21.31 5.21
CA TRP A 71 -13.65 -22.66 5.70
C TRP A 71 -14.85 -23.29 5.00
N ASN A 72 -14.62 -24.40 4.29
CA ASN A 72 -15.66 -25.15 3.64
C ASN A 72 -16.19 -26.25 4.57
N GLU A 73 -17.38 -26.03 5.12
CA GLU A 73 -18.03 -26.94 6.07
C GLU A 73 -18.33 -28.32 5.47
N THR A 74 -18.68 -28.39 4.18
CA THR A 74 -19.01 -29.64 3.48
C THR A 74 -17.81 -30.59 3.43
N THR A 75 -16.60 -30.02 3.29
CA THR A 75 -15.35 -30.78 3.22
C THR A 75 -14.55 -30.77 4.53
N SER A 76 -14.98 -29.95 5.51
CA SER A 76 -14.25 -29.67 6.75
C SER A 76 -12.79 -29.30 6.49
N LYS A 77 -12.55 -28.45 5.49
CA LYS A 77 -11.23 -27.97 5.07
C LYS A 77 -11.29 -26.51 4.64
N CYS A 78 -10.18 -25.80 4.82
CA CYS A 78 -10.01 -24.47 4.26
C CYS A 78 -9.79 -24.56 2.74
N ALA A 79 -10.41 -23.64 2.00
CA ALA A 79 -10.29 -23.54 0.55
C ALA A 79 -10.15 -22.07 0.13
N ALA A 80 -9.77 -21.84 -1.12
CA ALA A 80 -9.85 -20.50 -1.69
C ALA A 80 -11.28 -19.98 -1.61
N PHE A 81 -11.42 -18.71 -1.22
CA PHE A 81 -12.68 -18.01 -1.17
C PHE A 81 -13.24 -17.83 -2.59
N THR A 82 -14.52 -18.13 -2.79
CA THR A 82 -15.23 -17.99 -4.07
C THR A 82 -16.24 -16.85 -4.05
N ALA A 83 -17.16 -16.84 -3.10
CA ALA A 83 -18.18 -15.79 -2.94
C ALA A 83 -18.67 -15.73 -1.49
N CYS A 84 -19.16 -14.57 -1.03
CA CYS A 84 -19.61 -14.40 0.36
C CYS A 84 -20.68 -15.44 0.75
N ALA A 85 -21.64 -15.70 -0.14
CA ALA A 85 -22.77 -16.58 0.12
C ALA A 85 -22.39 -18.06 0.31
N ASP A 86 -21.18 -18.47 -0.07
CA ASP A 86 -20.75 -19.87 -0.02
C ASP A 86 -20.25 -20.28 1.38
N TYR A 87 -20.15 -19.33 2.32
CA TYR A 87 -19.47 -19.56 3.59
C TYR A 87 -20.27 -19.10 4.80
N THR A 88 -19.97 -19.74 5.92
CA THR A 88 -20.50 -19.42 7.24
C THR A 88 -19.33 -19.32 8.22
N VAL A 89 -19.40 -18.39 9.17
CA VAL A 89 -18.37 -18.15 10.18
C VAL A 89 -18.95 -18.27 11.58
N THR A 90 -18.12 -18.59 12.57
CA THR A 90 -18.53 -18.65 13.99
C THR A 90 -18.53 -17.28 14.65
N VAL A 91 -17.74 -16.34 14.13
CA VAL A 91 -17.64 -14.96 14.59
C VAL A 91 -18.10 -14.04 13.47
N ALA A 92 -19.15 -13.24 13.69
CA ALA A 92 -19.76 -12.40 12.67
C ALA A 92 -18.75 -11.50 11.94
N SER A 93 -17.77 -10.94 12.66
CA SER A 93 -16.75 -10.07 12.08
C SER A 93 -15.78 -10.78 11.13
N SER A 94 -15.69 -12.11 11.18
CA SER A 94 -14.86 -12.88 10.23
C SER A 94 -15.39 -12.84 8.80
N CYS A 95 -16.66 -12.46 8.56
CA CYS A 95 -17.15 -12.23 7.20
C CYS A 95 -16.41 -11.07 6.53
N TYR A 96 -16.12 -9.99 7.27
CA TYR A 96 -15.41 -8.82 6.73
C TYR A 96 -13.96 -9.11 6.34
N ALA A 97 -13.36 -10.17 6.89
CA ALA A 97 -11.99 -10.54 6.56
C ALA A 97 -11.86 -11.21 5.19
N LYS A 98 -12.97 -11.69 4.61
CA LYS A 98 -12.96 -12.49 3.37
C LYS A 98 -12.77 -11.67 2.12
N ASP A 99 -13.51 -10.57 2.07
CA ASP A 99 -13.59 -9.62 0.98
C ASP A 99 -14.31 -8.37 1.50
N ASP A 100 -13.98 -7.19 0.98
CA ASP A 100 -14.53 -5.91 1.44
C ASP A 100 -16.05 -5.80 1.21
N THR A 101 -16.63 -6.67 0.37
CA THR A 101 -18.07 -6.75 0.11
C THR A 101 -18.81 -7.77 0.98
N CYS A 102 -18.11 -8.54 1.82
CA CYS A 102 -18.74 -9.55 2.66
C CYS A 102 -19.17 -9.01 4.02
N VAL A 103 -20.46 -9.15 4.33
CA VAL A 103 -21.04 -8.78 5.63
C VAL A 103 -21.72 -9.99 6.28
N PRO A 104 -21.79 -10.06 7.62
CA PRO A 104 -22.50 -11.13 8.30
C PRO A 104 -24.02 -10.99 8.13
N GLY A 105 -24.67 -12.13 7.92
CA GLY A 105 -26.12 -12.29 8.06
C GLY A 105 -26.54 -12.48 9.52
N THR A 106 -27.78 -12.91 9.71
CA THR A 106 -28.29 -13.25 11.05
C THR A 106 -27.77 -14.62 11.47
N ALA A 107 -27.37 -14.76 12.74
CA ALA A 107 -26.94 -16.05 13.29
C ALA A 107 -28.04 -17.12 13.09
N GLY A 108 -27.64 -18.27 12.56
CA GLY A 108 -28.47 -19.46 12.48
C GLY A 108 -28.69 -20.11 13.85
N ALA A 109 -29.58 -21.11 13.90
CA ALA A 109 -29.83 -21.89 15.12
C ALA A 109 -28.59 -22.70 15.58
N ASP A 110 -27.62 -22.89 14.70
CA ASP A 110 -26.31 -23.50 14.94
C ASP A 110 -25.27 -22.52 15.53
N GLY A 111 -25.65 -21.24 15.72
CA GLY A 111 -24.77 -20.19 16.22
C GLY A 111 -23.77 -19.67 15.18
N LYS A 112 -23.93 -20.03 13.90
CA LYS A 112 -23.06 -19.57 12.81
C LYS A 112 -23.70 -18.41 12.05
N PHE A 113 -22.87 -17.54 11.50
CA PHE A 113 -23.28 -16.40 10.69
C PHE A 113 -23.02 -16.72 9.22
N PRO A 114 -24.05 -16.79 8.35
CA PRO A 114 -23.82 -16.85 6.91
C PRO A 114 -23.21 -15.53 6.45
N CYS A 115 -22.18 -15.59 5.62
CA CYS A 115 -21.69 -14.39 4.96
C CYS A 115 -22.55 -14.08 3.74
N GLN A 116 -22.70 -12.81 3.41
CA GLN A 116 -23.49 -12.35 2.26
C GLN A 116 -22.86 -11.10 1.68
N THR A 117 -23.12 -10.85 0.40
CA THR A 117 -22.71 -9.58 -0.22
C THR A 117 -23.50 -8.44 0.37
N GLY A 118 -22.82 -7.37 0.75
CA GLY A 118 -23.41 -6.17 1.32
C GLY A 118 -22.40 -5.04 1.44
N SER A 119 -22.73 -4.04 2.25
CA SER A 119 -21.87 -2.91 2.53
C SER A 119 -21.74 -2.70 4.03
N ILE A 120 -20.53 -2.38 4.48
CA ILE A 120 -20.29 -2.08 5.89
C ILE A 120 -20.94 -0.75 6.24
N THR A 121 -21.69 -0.72 7.34
CA THR A 121 -22.31 0.50 7.87
C THR A 121 -21.76 0.75 9.26
N CYS A 122 -20.86 1.72 9.44
CA CYS A 122 -20.15 1.92 10.71
C CYS A 122 -21.09 2.07 11.91
N SER A 123 -22.21 2.77 11.76
CA SER A 123 -23.15 3.02 12.86
C SER A 123 -23.84 1.77 13.42
N THR A 124 -23.66 0.59 12.82
CA THR A 124 -24.19 -0.68 13.36
C THR A 124 -23.30 -1.28 14.45
N PHE A 125 -22.04 -0.86 14.55
CA PHE A 125 -21.10 -1.34 15.56
C PHE A 125 -21.24 -0.57 16.87
N THR A 126 -21.21 -1.30 17.98
CA THR A 126 -21.43 -0.76 19.34
C THR A 126 -20.18 -0.75 20.21
N ASN A 127 -19.07 -1.31 19.73
CA ASN A 127 -17.78 -1.34 20.42
C ASN A 127 -16.63 -1.06 19.44
N ALA A 128 -15.45 -0.77 19.99
CA ALA A 128 -14.28 -0.41 19.20
C ALA A 128 -13.71 -1.59 18.39
N ASP A 129 -13.68 -2.80 18.96
CA ASP A 129 -13.07 -3.99 18.33
C ASP A 129 -13.79 -4.40 17.03
N ASP A 130 -15.11 -4.25 16.99
CA ASP A 130 -15.89 -4.54 15.80
C ASP A 130 -15.87 -3.40 14.78
N CYS A 131 -15.71 -2.15 15.26
CA CYS A 131 -15.78 -0.93 14.47
C CYS A 131 -14.47 -0.55 13.79
N ASN A 132 -13.37 -0.47 14.54
CA ASN A 132 -12.15 0.17 14.07
C ASN A 132 -11.51 -0.58 12.89
N GLY A 133 -11.11 0.16 11.86
CA GLY A 133 -10.40 -0.38 10.69
C GLY A 133 -11.30 -1.02 9.63
N ARG A 134 -12.63 -1.05 9.83
CA ARG A 134 -13.55 -1.49 8.77
C ARG A 134 -13.62 -0.46 7.65
N VAL A 135 -13.72 -0.91 6.40
CA VAL A 135 -13.72 -0.04 5.20
C VAL A 135 -15.13 -0.01 4.59
N PRO A 136 -15.98 0.98 4.93
CA PRO A 136 -17.35 1.08 4.39
C PRO A 136 -17.42 1.56 2.95
N ALA A 137 -16.38 2.24 2.47
CA ALA A 137 -16.26 2.77 1.12
C ALA A 137 -14.79 3.10 0.83
N ASP A 138 -14.48 3.31 -0.44
CA ASP A 138 -13.19 3.87 -0.86
C ASP A 138 -12.88 5.15 -0.06
N ASN A 139 -11.67 5.23 0.48
CA ASN A 139 -11.19 6.37 1.26
C ASN A 139 -11.95 6.66 2.56
N ALA A 140 -12.65 5.68 3.11
CA ALA A 140 -13.32 5.84 4.39
C ALA A 140 -13.04 4.66 5.31
N VAL A 141 -13.01 4.94 6.61
CA VAL A 141 -12.90 3.90 7.64
C VAL A 141 -13.94 4.11 8.73
N CYS A 142 -14.34 3.03 9.38
CA CYS A 142 -15.10 3.08 10.60
C CYS A 142 -14.17 3.37 11.78
N TRP A 143 -14.54 4.36 12.59
CA TRP A 143 -13.79 4.77 13.77
C TRP A 143 -14.72 4.93 14.98
N PHE A 144 -14.36 4.28 16.08
CA PHE A 144 -15.11 4.29 17.33
C PHE A 144 -14.58 5.38 18.24
N LYS A 145 -15.39 6.42 18.45
CA LYS A 145 -15.06 7.52 19.35
C LYS A 145 -16.29 7.97 20.11
N SER A 146 -16.09 8.34 21.38
CA SER A 146 -17.17 8.86 22.23
C SER A 146 -18.39 7.92 22.30
N ASN A 147 -18.14 6.61 22.39
CA ASN A 147 -19.17 5.57 22.49
C ASN A 147 -20.08 5.44 21.26
N ALA A 148 -19.60 5.85 20.09
CA ALA A 148 -20.27 5.66 18.81
C ALA A 148 -19.27 5.29 17.72
N CYS A 149 -19.68 4.41 16.81
CA CYS A 149 -18.93 4.11 15.59
C CYS A 149 -19.42 5.00 14.45
N SER A 150 -18.51 5.74 13.82
CA SER A 150 -18.82 6.63 12.70
C SER A 150 -17.86 6.42 11.55
N GLN A 151 -18.34 6.66 10.34
CA GLN A 151 -17.49 6.73 9.17
C GLN A 151 -16.66 8.01 9.21
N VAL A 152 -15.36 7.88 8.96
CA VAL A 152 -14.40 8.99 8.85
C VAL A 152 -13.77 8.97 7.47
N ASP A 153 -13.67 10.13 6.85
CA ASP A 153 -12.95 10.33 5.59
C ASP A 153 -11.44 10.25 5.85
N VAL A 154 -10.79 9.34 5.16
CA VAL A 154 -9.33 9.13 5.18
C VAL A 154 -8.73 9.29 3.77
N SER A 155 -9.46 9.94 2.86
CA SER A 155 -8.98 10.25 1.51
C SER A 155 -7.69 11.06 1.51
N LYS A 156 -7.46 11.83 2.59
CA LYS A 156 -6.22 12.57 2.82
C LYS A 156 -5.89 12.61 4.30
N CYS A 157 -4.59 12.64 4.63
CA CYS A 157 -4.17 12.86 6.01
C CYS A 157 -4.76 14.16 6.58
N SER A 158 -4.82 15.21 5.76
CA SER A 158 -5.40 16.52 6.14
C SER A 158 -6.90 16.50 6.45
N ALA A 159 -7.65 15.46 6.04
CA ALA A 159 -9.06 15.29 6.36
C ALA A 159 -9.29 14.69 7.76
N ILE A 160 -8.26 14.05 8.34
CA ILE A 160 -8.35 13.34 9.61
C ILE A 160 -8.21 14.33 10.78
N THR A 161 -9.25 14.41 11.61
CA THR A 161 -9.28 15.29 12.79
C THR A 161 -8.95 14.60 14.10
N ASP A 162 -8.75 13.28 14.07
CA ASP A 162 -8.48 12.45 15.24
C ASP A 162 -7.00 12.04 15.28
N THR A 163 -6.36 12.20 16.43
CA THR A 163 -4.91 11.97 16.59
C THR A 163 -4.52 10.50 16.50
N ASP A 164 -5.32 9.62 17.09
CA ASP A 164 -5.03 8.20 17.13
C ASP A 164 -5.26 7.61 15.73
N LEU A 165 -6.39 7.97 15.09
CA LEU A 165 -6.66 7.58 13.71
C LEU A 165 -5.60 8.11 12.75
N CYS A 166 -5.14 9.35 12.92
CA CYS A 166 -4.08 9.92 12.07
C CYS A 166 -2.82 9.04 12.06
N THR A 167 -2.41 8.57 13.24
CA THR A 167 -1.23 7.73 13.38
C THR A 167 -1.48 6.33 12.79
N GLU A 168 -2.69 5.80 12.99
CA GLU A 168 -3.10 4.49 12.45
C GLU A 168 -3.16 4.49 10.90
N GLN A 169 -3.53 5.60 10.29
CA GLN A 169 -3.51 5.79 8.83
C GLN A 169 -2.11 6.12 8.27
N GLY A 170 -1.04 5.95 9.06
CA GLY A 170 0.33 6.19 8.60
C GLY A 170 0.67 7.67 8.36
N CYS A 171 -0.13 8.59 8.89
CA CYS A 171 0.11 10.03 8.82
C CYS A 171 0.85 10.51 10.08
N LYS A 172 1.30 11.77 10.08
CA LYS A 172 1.92 12.41 11.25
C LYS A 172 0.97 13.41 11.90
N TRP A 173 0.92 13.40 13.23
CA TRP A 173 0.23 14.42 14.01
C TRP A 173 1.21 15.48 14.51
N THR A 174 0.93 16.75 14.21
CA THR A 174 1.67 17.89 14.77
C THR A 174 0.70 18.79 15.52
N SER A 175 0.13 19.80 14.85
CA SER A 175 -1.04 20.56 15.28
C SER A 175 -2.34 20.07 14.64
N SER A 176 -2.21 19.37 13.52
CA SER A 176 -3.25 18.69 12.74
C SER A 176 -2.62 17.44 12.12
N CYS A 177 -3.46 16.55 11.59
CA CYS A 177 -2.97 15.43 10.80
C CYS A 177 -2.43 15.91 9.45
N ALA A 178 -1.30 15.37 9.03
CA ALA A 178 -0.64 15.68 7.76
C ALA A 178 0.16 14.46 7.26
N ALA A 179 0.44 14.39 5.97
CA ALA A 179 1.36 13.39 5.45
C ALA A 179 2.80 13.64 5.91
N TYR A 180 3.58 12.56 5.93
CA TYR A 180 5.02 12.64 6.05
C TYR A 180 5.63 13.25 4.78
N THR A 181 6.74 13.93 4.96
CA THR A 181 7.63 14.44 3.91
C THR A 181 8.95 13.72 4.03
N CYS A 182 9.75 13.67 2.97
CA CYS A 182 11.09 13.07 3.05
C CYS A 182 11.93 13.75 4.14
N ALA A 183 11.76 15.06 4.38
CA ALA A 183 12.46 15.78 5.44
C ALA A 183 12.13 15.31 6.87
N ASP A 184 11.03 14.58 7.08
CA ASP A 184 10.70 13.97 8.38
C ASP A 184 11.51 12.69 8.65
N MET A 185 12.11 12.09 7.62
CA MET A 185 12.93 10.89 7.77
C MET A 185 14.34 11.27 8.25
N THR A 186 14.69 10.79 9.44
CA THR A 186 15.90 11.21 10.16
C THR A 186 17.06 10.23 10.03
N THR A 187 16.87 9.10 9.35
CA THR A 187 17.93 8.09 9.14
C THR A 187 18.01 7.64 7.68
N ALA A 188 19.18 7.13 7.28
CA ALA A 188 19.41 6.62 5.92
C ALA A 188 18.54 5.40 5.59
N GLU A 189 18.19 4.62 6.61
CA GLU A 189 17.35 3.42 6.50
C GLU A 189 15.89 3.78 6.25
N THR A 190 15.40 4.85 6.87
CA THR A 190 13.99 5.30 6.74
C THR A 190 13.78 6.28 5.58
N CYS A 191 14.85 6.90 5.09
CA CYS A 191 14.84 7.74 3.90
C CYS A 191 14.74 6.89 2.61
N VAL A 192 13.52 6.48 2.30
CA VAL A 192 13.19 5.61 1.16
C VAL A 192 12.04 6.22 0.37
N VAL A 193 10.84 6.21 0.95
CA VAL A 193 9.63 6.81 0.36
C VAL A 193 8.74 7.37 1.45
N VAL A 194 7.87 8.32 1.09
CA VAL A 194 6.74 8.76 1.92
C VAL A 194 5.46 8.72 1.10
N LEU A 195 4.33 8.38 1.71
CA LEU A 195 3.04 8.40 1.03
C LEU A 195 2.66 9.85 0.64
N THR A 196 1.98 10.01 -0.49
CA THR A 196 1.35 11.27 -0.85
C THR A 196 0.22 11.60 0.15
N ASP A 197 -0.19 12.87 0.24
CA ASP A 197 -1.25 13.28 1.19
C ASP A 197 -2.55 12.53 0.97
N ASP A 198 -2.86 12.19 -0.28
CA ASP A 198 -4.03 11.41 -0.68
C ASP A 198 -3.81 9.89 -0.74
N GLN A 199 -2.63 9.43 -0.31
CA GLN A 199 -2.24 8.01 -0.30
C GLN A 199 -2.34 7.31 -1.67
N SER A 200 -2.44 8.07 -2.76
CA SER A 200 -2.53 7.54 -4.13
C SER A 200 -1.20 7.09 -4.71
N GLY A 201 -0.10 7.42 -4.04
CA GLY A 201 1.25 7.05 -4.44
C GLY A 201 2.27 7.39 -3.37
N VAL A 202 3.53 7.48 -3.81
CA VAL A 202 4.67 7.82 -2.97
C VAL A 202 5.50 8.92 -3.57
N ASN A 203 6.13 9.71 -2.72
CA ASN A 203 7.28 10.54 -3.08
C ASN A 203 8.56 9.77 -2.76
N ILE A 204 9.45 9.67 -3.74
CA ILE A 204 10.75 9.02 -3.59
C ILE A 204 11.70 9.95 -2.83
N CYS A 205 12.39 9.40 -1.83
CA CYS A 205 13.32 10.14 -0.99
C CYS A 205 14.78 9.81 -1.31
N ALA A 206 15.67 10.78 -1.10
CA ALA A 206 17.11 10.63 -1.24
C ALA A 206 17.83 11.05 0.05
N TRP A 207 18.72 10.18 0.52
CA TRP A 207 19.56 10.44 1.69
C TRP A 207 20.83 11.17 1.29
N ASP A 208 21.04 12.37 1.83
CA ASP A 208 22.32 13.08 1.76
C ASP A 208 23.20 12.66 2.95
N SER A 209 24.19 11.81 2.67
CA SER A 209 25.15 11.33 3.67
C SER A 209 26.10 12.40 4.20
N THR A 210 26.29 13.50 3.47
CA THR A 210 27.14 14.61 3.93
C THR A 210 26.39 15.48 4.93
N GLY A 211 25.11 15.75 4.66
CA GLY A 211 24.24 16.53 5.53
C GLY A 211 23.52 15.73 6.61
N SER A 212 23.57 14.40 6.56
CA SER A 212 22.74 13.48 7.38
C SER A 212 21.26 13.88 7.35
N LYS A 213 20.76 14.16 6.14
CA LYS A 213 19.39 14.65 5.93
C LYS A 213 18.72 13.91 4.79
N CYS A 214 17.41 13.75 4.91
CA CYS A 214 16.58 13.21 3.84
C CYS A 214 15.85 14.35 3.13
N SER A 215 15.70 14.23 1.82
CA SER A 215 14.94 15.18 0.98
C SER A 215 14.29 14.44 -0.18
N ASP A 216 13.38 15.10 -0.87
CA ASP A 216 12.78 14.52 -2.08
C ASP A 216 13.88 14.23 -3.12
N ALA A 217 13.81 13.07 -3.75
CA ALA A 217 14.70 12.69 -4.83
C ALA A 217 14.37 13.50 -6.10
N ALA A 218 15.41 13.95 -6.81
CA ALA A 218 15.23 14.62 -8.10
C ALA A 218 15.02 13.62 -9.25
N ASP A 219 15.64 12.44 -9.16
CA ASP A 219 15.57 11.35 -10.12
C ASP A 219 16.05 10.03 -9.45
N VAL A 220 15.97 8.91 -10.20
CA VAL A 220 16.44 7.58 -9.78
C VAL A 220 17.75 7.15 -10.46
N SER A 221 18.45 8.05 -11.15
CA SER A 221 19.61 7.71 -11.98
C SER A 221 20.82 7.22 -11.20
N ALA A 222 20.92 7.61 -9.92
CA ALA A 222 21.97 7.16 -9.01
C ALA A 222 21.69 5.77 -8.39
N LEU A 223 20.48 5.22 -8.58
CA LEU A 223 20.13 3.90 -8.09
C LEU A 223 20.71 2.83 -9.01
N THR A 224 21.02 1.68 -8.42
CA THR A 224 21.67 0.55 -9.07
C THR A 224 20.78 -0.70 -8.98
N SER A 225 21.18 -1.77 -9.68
CA SER A 225 20.49 -3.06 -9.61
C SER A 225 20.33 -3.61 -8.20
N SER A 226 21.21 -3.25 -7.27
CA SER A 226 21.16 -3.75 -5.89
C SER A 226 20.22 -2.97 -4.97
N ASN A 227 19.77 -1.78 -5.36
CA ASN A 227 19.00 -0.91 -4.46
C ASN A 227 17.79 -0.20 -5.11
N CYS A 228 17.62 -0.27 -6.43
CA CYS A 228 16.51 0.38 -7.14
C CYS A 228 15.14 0.04 -6.53
N TYR A 229 14.83 -1.24 -6.40
CA TYR A 229 13.54 -1.68 -5.86
C TYR A 229 13.37 -1.28 -4.38
N ASP A 230 14.38 -1.53 -3.55
CA ASP A 230 14.29 -1.26 -2.11
C ASP A 230 14.25 0.24 -1.78
N LYS A 231 15.01 1.07 -2.52
CA LYS A 231 15.09 2.52 -2.29
C LYS A 231 13.94 3.29 -2.92
N THR A 232 13.09 2.63 -3.70
CA THR A 232 11.86 3.22 -4.23
C THR A 232 10.60 2.60 -3.65
N GLY A 233 10.73 1.78 -2.61
CA GLY A 233 9.58 1.12 -1.97
C GLY A 233 8.83 0.16 -2.90
N GLY A 234 9.49 -0.35 -3.95
CA GLY A 234 8.87 -1.23 -4.95
C GLY A 234 8.01 -0.50 -5.99
N PHE A 235 8.21 0.79 -6.21
CA PHE A 235 7.58 1.55 -7.31
C PHE A 235 8.45 1.62 -8.57
N TYR A 236 9.73 1.28 -8.44
CA TYR A 236 10.66 1.12 -9.54
C TYR A 236 11.34 -0.24 -9.45
N TYR A 237 11.84 -0.74 -10.58
CA TYR A 237 12.56 -2.00 -10.68
C TYR A 237 13.78 -1.85 -11.59
N TRP A 238 14.76 -2.75 -11.43
CA TRP A 238 15.91 -2.77 -12.33
C TRP A 238 15.61 -3.58 -13.58
N ASP A 239 15.49 -2.92 -14.72
CA ASP A 239 15.17 -3.57 -16.00
C ASP A 239 16.36 -4.30 -16.65
N GLY A 240 17.53 -4.25 -16.02
CA GLY A 240 18.80 -4.76 -16.52
C GLY A 240 19.78 -3.65 -16.91
N SER A 241 19.28 -2.43 -17.16
CA SER A 241 20.06 -1.28 -17.60
C SER A 241 19.89 -0.04 -16.73
N ALA A 242 18.67 0.20 -16.24
CA ALA A 242 18.32 1.36 -15.46
C ALA A 242 17.26 1.01 -14.40
N CYS A 243 17.07 1.96 -13.48
CA CYS A 243 15.96 1.94 -12.53
C CYS A 243 14.73 2.55 -13.21
N SER A 244 13.75 1.72 -13.52
CA SER A 244 12.59 2.04 -14.36
C SER A 244 11.30 1.98 -13.55
N GLU A 245 10.38 2.91 -13.81
CA GLU A 245 9.10 2.99 -13.08
C GLU A 245 8.20 1.81 -13.45
N CYS A 246 7.48 1.31 -12.46
CA CYS A 246 6.55 0.22 -12.66
C CYS A 246 5.24 0.67 -13.31
N SER A 247 4.69 -0.20 -14.16
CA SER A 247 3.44 0.03 -14.90
C SER A 247 2.24 -0.69 -14.28
N GLY A 248 2.48 -1.62 -13.35
CA GLY A 248 1.47 -2.35 -12.57
C GLY A 248 0.61 -3.29 -13.41
N SER A 249 -0.45 -3.84 -12.80
CA SER A 249 -1.36 -4.82 -13.42
C SER A 249 -2.18 -4.31 -14.60
N SER A 250 -2.01 -3.05 -15.00
CA SER A 250 -2.38 -2.54 -16.32
C SER A 250 -1.59 -3.28 -17.41
N SER A 251 -2.02 -4.51 -17.65
CA SER A 251 -1.58 -5.40 -18.71
C SER A 251 -1.85 -4.72 -20.06
N ASN A 252 -0.90 -3.88 -20.51
CA ASN A 252 -0.67 -3.41 -21.89
C ASN A 252 0.56 -2.47 -22.03
N GLY A 253 1.52 -2.49 -21.10
CA GLY A 253 2.69 -1.61 -21.11
C GLY A 253 3.81 -1.94 -22.11
N TYR A 254 3.65 -2.93 -23.00
CA TYR A 254 4.58 -3.10 -24.13
C TYR A 254 4.17 -2.19 -25.29
N ILE A 255 4.47 -0.88 -25.27
CA ILE A 255 4.52 -0.06 -26.50
C ILE A 255 5.26 1.29 -26.41
N LEU A 256 5.64 1.85 -25.25
CA LEU A 256 6.21 3.22 -25.24
C LEU A 256 7.75 3.31 -25.22
N ALA A 257 8.49 2.21 -25.11
CA ALA A 257 9.96 2.23 -25.21
C ALA A 257 10.50 2.45 -26.64
N PHE A 258 9.65 2.51 -27.68
CA PHE A 258 10.11 2.67 -29.08
C PHE A 258 10.05 4.09 -29.65
N ILE A 259 9.46 5.07 -28.95
CA ILE A 259 9.37 6.45 -29.49
C ILE A 259 10.70 7.21 -29.36
N GLY A 260 11.62 6.76 -28.51
CA GLY A 260 12.97 7.33 -28.40
C GLY A 260 13.95 6.96 -29.52
N PHE A 261 13.69 5.87 -30.29
CA PHE A 261 14.66 5.34 -31.26
C PHE A 261 14.37 5.71 -32.72
N ILE A 262 13.16 6.20 -33.05
CA ILE A 262 12.84 6.66 -34.41
C ILE A 262 13.37 8.09 -34.67
N ALA A 263 13.63 8.87 -33.62
CA ALA A 263 14.17 10.22 -33.77
C ALA A 263 15.69 10.28 -34.06
N MET A 264 16.44 9.17 -33.93
CA MET A 264 17.88 9.11 -34.27
C MET A 264 18.17 8.49 -35.65
N ILE A 265 17.15 8.07 -36.41
CA ILE A 265 17.33 7.59 -37.81
C ILE A 265 16.89 8.66 -38.82
N MET A 266 16.52 9.85 -38.35
CA MET A 266 16.20 11.01 -39.21
C MET A 266 16.98 12.25 -38.81
N PHE A 267 18.29 12.15 -38.56
CA PHE A 267 19.26 13.24 -38.70
C PHE A 267 20.64 12.71 -39.07
#